data_AF-A0A610P9T8-F1
#
_entry.id   AF-A0A610P9T8-F1
#
_cell.length_a   1.000
_cell.length_b   1.000
_cell.length_c   1.000
_cell.angle_alpha   90.00
_cell.angle_beta   90.00
_cell.angle_gamma   90.00
#
_symmetry.space_group_name_H-M   'P 1'
#
loop_
_entity.id
_entity.type
_entity.pdbx_description
1 polymer ?
#
loop_
_entity_poly.entity_id
_entity_poly.type
_entity_poly.pdbx_seq_one_letter_code
_entity_poly.pdbx_strand_id
1 'polypeptide(L)'
;MKKNILYEISRVCGFISVVGYIYPLLLAYLYLKTNSADDYKYFIYTKADLQLYIDDYFKIDHPRFIVAIFFGLLSITFHVLHRKTK
;
A
#
# COMPACT_ATOMS: atom_id res chain seq x y z
N MET A 1 -28.28 -8.72 -10.70
CA MET A 1 -27.84 -8.32 -9.34
C MET A 1 -27.67 -6.81 -9.29
N LYS A 2 -28.40 -6.09 -8.43
CA LYS A 2 -28.10 -4.68 -8.15
C LYS A 2 -26.70 -4.61 -7.54
N LYS A 3 -25.77 -3.88 -8.19
CA LYS A 3 -24.45 -3.61 -7.61
C LYS A 3 -24.66 -2.86 -6.30
N ASN A 4 -24.20 -3.42 -5.18
CA ASN A 4 -24.29 -2.74 -3.90
C ASN A 4 -23.16 -1.71 -3.83
N ILE A 5 -23.53 -0.44 -3.81
CA ILE A 5 -22.60 0.69 -3.83
C ILE A 5 -21.56 0.62 -2.70
N LEU A 6 -21.95 0.11 -1.52
CA LEU A 6 -21.05 -0.05 -0.37
C LEU A 6 -19.92 -1.06 -0.67
N TYR A 7 -20.23 -2.12 -1.42
CA TYR A 7 -19.23 -3.11 -1.81
C TYR A 7 -18.24 -2.54 -2.83
N GLU A 8 -18.70 -1.77 -3.81
CA GLU A 8 -17.82 -1.14 -4.81
C GLU A 8 -16.90 -0.10 -4.16
N ILE A 9 -17.43 0.74 -3.26
CA ILE A 9 -16.62 1.72 -2.51
C ILE A 9 -15.56 1.00 -1.67
N SER A 10 -15.96 -0.07 -0.95
CA SER A 10 -15.03 -0.90 -0.19
C SER A 10 -13.87 -1.41 -1.07
N ARG A 11 -14.18 -1.97 -2.24
CA ARG A 11 -13.15 -2.48 -3.17
C ARG A 11 -12.20 -1.37 -3.64
N VAL A 12 -12.73 -0.20 -4.01
CA VAL A 12 -11.91 0.91 -4.49
C VAL A 12 -11.00 1.42 -3.38
N CYS A 13 -11.51 1.61 -2.17
CA CYS A 13 -10.69 2.02 -1.02
C CYS A 13 -9.59 0.98 -0.73
N GLY A 14 -9.93 -0.32 -0.76
CA GLY A 14 -8.95 -1.39 -0.56
C GLY A 14 -7.87 -1.40 -1.63
N PHE A 15 -8.25 -1.23 -2.90
CA PHE A 15 -7.33 -1.16 -4.02
C PHE A 15 -6.36 0.02 -3.88
N ILE A 16 -6.86 1.21 -3.56
CA ILE A 16 -6.02 2.41 -3.36
C ILE A 16 -5.01 2.17 -2.24
N SER A 17 -5.46 1.66 -1.09
CA SER A 17 -4.60 1.36 0.06
C SER A 17 -3.48 0.37 -0.32
N VAL A 18 -3.84 -0.76 -0.94
CA VAL A 18 -2.90 -1.85 -1.23
C VAL A 18 -2.00 -1.50 -2.40
N VAL A 19 -2.55 -1.16 -3.56
CA VAL A 19 -1.77 -0.97 -4.79
C VAL A 19 -1.06 0.39 -4.80
N GLY A 20 -1.73 1.43 -4.28
CA GLY A 20 -1.18 2.78 -4.30
C GLY A 20 -0.06 3.00 -3.27
N TYR A 21 -0.12 2.32 -2.13
CA TYR A 21 0.73 2.67 -0.99
C TYR A 21 1.47 1.49 -0.38
N ILE A 22 0.82 0.35 -0.12
CA ILE A 22 1.48 -0.81 0.52
C ILE A 22 2.37 -1.58 -0.48
N TYR A 23 1.91 -1.79 -1.70
CA TYR A 23 2.61 -2.60 -2.71
C TYR A 23 3.98 -2.00 -3.11
N PRO A 24 4.12 -0.69 -3.38
CA PRO A 24 5.43 -0.10 -3.67
C PRO A 24 6.44 -0.28 -2.53
N LEU A 25 5.98 -0.21 -1.27
CA LEU A 25 6.83 -0.46 -0.10
C LEU A 25 7.28 -1.92 -0.04
N LEU A 26 6.35 -2.85 -0.21
CA LEU A 26 6.65 -4.29 -0.21
C LEU A 26 7.65 -4.63 -1.31
N LEU A 27 7.47 -4.06 -2.50
CA LEU A 27 8.36 -4.26 -3.63
C LEU A 27 9.77 -3.73 -3.32
N ALA A 28 9.88 -2.51 -2.77
CA ALA A 28 11.15 -1.95 -2.34
C ALA A 28 11.85 -2.83 -1.29
N TYR A 29 11.10 -3.33 -0.31
CA TYR A 29 11.63 -4.24 0.72
C TYR A 29 12.13 -5.57 0.13
N LEU A 30 11.35 -6.18 -0.77
CA LEU A 30 11.74 -7.42 -1.43
C LEU A 30 13.02 -7.21 -2.24
N TYR A 31 13.09 -6.15 -3.05
CA TYR A 31 14.30 -5.82 -3.81
C TYR A 31 15.51 -5.63 -2.90
N LEU A 32 15.37 -4.92 -1.78
CA LEU A 32 16.44 -4.71 -0.82
C LEU A 32 16.99 -6.02 -0.25
N LYS A 33 16.09 -7.01 -0.04
CA LYS A 33 16.40 -8.30 0.57
C LYS A 33 16.92 -9.34 -0.41
N THR A 34 16.47 -9.32 -1.66
CA THR A 34 16.79 -10.36 -2.65
C THR A 34 17.98 -10.05 -3.53
N ASN A 35 18.32 -8.76 -3.71
CA ASN A 35 19.36 -8.35 -4.64
C ASN A 35 20.72 -8.16 -3.97
N SER A 36 21.77 -8.62 -4.65
CA SER A 36 23.16 -8.36 -4.27
C SER A 36 23.55 -6.92 -4.61
N ALA A 37 24.64 -6.40 -4.02
CA ALA A 37 25.08 -5.02 -4.25
C ALA A 37 25.34 -4.71 -5.75
N ASP A 38 25.76 -5.72 -6.53
CA ASP A 38 26.03 -5.59 -7.96
C ASP A 38 24.76 -5.49 -8.81
N ASP A 39 23.62 -6.00 -8.32
CA ASP A 39 22.34 -5.96 -9.04
C ASP A 39 21.71 -4.56 -9.07
N TYR A 40 22.14 -3.64 -8.20
CA TYR A 40 21.68 -2.25 -8.19
C TYR A 40 22.31 -1.40 -9.30
N LYS A 41 23.35 -1.90 -9.98
CA LYS A 41 24.04 -1.18 -11.06
C LYS A 41 23.13 -0.85 -12.25
N TYR A 42 22.05 -1.60 -12.42
CA TYR A 42 21.06 -1.42 -13.50
C TYR A 42 19.73 -0.84 -13.00
N PHE A 43 19.63 -0.54 -11.70
CA PHE A 43 18.45 0.09 -11.11
C PHE A 43 18.61 1.60 -11.05
N ILE A 44 17.48 2.30 -11.17
CA ILE A 44 17.41 3.76 -10.98
C ILE A 44 17.75 4.15 -9.52
N TYR A 45 17.59 3.21 -8.58
CA TYR A 45 17.78 3.41 -7.14
C TYR A 45 18.88 2.52 -6.59
N THR A 46 19.79 3.10 -5.80
CA THR A 46 20.79 2.32 -5.07
C THR A 46 20.17 1.62 -3.87
N LYS A 47 20.90 0.66 -3.27
CA LYS A 47 20.49 0.01 -2.03
C LYS A 47 20.22 1.02 -0.89
N ALA A 48 21.03 2.07 -0.80
CA ALA A 48 20.88 3.12 0.20
C ALA A 48 19.59 3.92 -0.02
N ASP A 49 19.24 4.22 -1.28
CA ASP A 49 18.02 4.94 -1.62
C ASP A 49 16.77 4.14 -1.27
N LEU A 50 16.78 2.82 -1.52
CA LEU A 50 15.69 1.92 -1.16
C LEU A 50 15.53 1.80 0.36
N GLN A 51 16.63 1.74 1.11
CA GLN A 51 16.57 1.72 2.58
C GLN A 51 15.99 3.04 3.11
N LEU A 52 16.47 4.19 2.62
CA LEU A 52 15.94 5.50 3.00
C LEU A 52 14.46 5.63 2.66
N TYR A 53 14.02 5.13 1.50
CA TYR A 53 12.62 5.11 1.12
C TYR A 53 11.75 4.30 2.10
N ILE A 54 12.21 3.11 2.51
CA ILE A 54 11.50 2.26 3.47
C ILE A 54 11.45 2.93 4.84
N ASP A 55 12.58 3.44 5.32
CA ASP A 55 12.68 4.09 6.63
C ASP A 55 11.82 5.35 6.69
N ASP A 56 11.78 6.14 5.61
CA ASP A 56 10.93 7.33 5.51
C ASP A 56 9.44 6.97 5.47
N TYR A 57 9.08 5.90 4.77
CA TYR A 57 7.69 5.45 4.65
C TYR A 57 7.06 5.07 6.01
N PHE A 58 7.83 4.48 6.93
CA PHE A 58 7.33 4.08 8.25
C PHE A 58 7.37 5.18 9.32
N LYS A 59 7.83 6.39 8.99
CA LYS A 59 7.70 7.53 9.91
C LYS A 59 6.23 7.81 10.15
N ILE A 60 5.87 8.05 11.41
CA ILE A 60 4.49 8.25 11.88
C ILE A 60 3.79 9.38 11.10
N ASP A 61 4.55 10.40 10.68
CA ASP A 61 4.04 11.57 9.95
C ASP A 61 4.09 11.42 8.43
N HIS A 62 4.50 10.25 7.90
CA HIS A 62 4.68 10.08 6.47
C HIS A 62 3.31 10.01 5.76
N PRO A 63 2.98 10.97 4.87
CA PRO A 63 1.63 11.08 4.31
C PRO A 63 1.17 9.81 3.60
N ARG A 64 2.08 9.06 2.97
CA ARG A 64 1.74 7.83 2.25
C ARG A 64 1.26 6.72 3.17
N PHE A 65 1.85 6.58 4.36
CA PHE A 65 1.46 5.57 5.33
C PHE A 65 0.10 5.90 5.96
N ILE A 66 -0.10 7.16 6.32
CA ILE A 66 -1.39 7.66 6.83
C ILE A 66 -2.50 7.41 5.81
N VAL A 67 -2.26 7.74 4.54
CA VAL A 67 -3.24 7.53 3.46
C VAL A 67 -3.52 6.03 3.25
N ALA A 68 -2.49 5.17 3.29
CA ALA A 68 -2.65 3.72 3.20
C ALA A 68 -3.60 3.19 4.28
N ILE A 69 -3.38 3.59 5.54
CA ILE A 69 -4.21 3.19 6.68
C ILE A 69 -5.62 3.72 6.51
N PHE A 70 -5.79 4.99 6.15
CA PHE A 70 -7.10 5.62 6.03
C PHE A 70 -7.98 4.91 4.98
N PHE A 71 -7.45 4.67 3.78
CA PHE A 71 -8.17 3.93 2.74
C PHE A 71 -8.38 2.45 3.12
N GLY A 72 -7.44 1.84 3.86
CA GLY A 72 -7.61 0.48 4.37
C GLY A 72 -8.77 0.37 5.37
N LEU A 73 -8.85 1.31 6.32
CA LEU A 73 -9.93 1.37 7.30
C LEU A 73 -11.28 1.70 6.68
N LEU A 74 -11.33 2.60 5.69
CA LEU A 74 -12.54 2.87 4.92
C LEU A 74 -13.02 1.62 4.18
N SER A 75 -12.10 0.89 3.54
CA SER A 75 -12.41 -0.37 2.86
C SER A 75 -13.10 -1.37 3.78
N ILE A 76 -12.53 -1.56 4.98
CA ILE A 76 -13.08 -2.47 6.01
C ILE A 76 -14.45 -1.97 6.47
N THR A 77 -14.57 -0.68 6.78
CA THR A 77 -15.82 -0.06 7.25
C THR A 77 -16.95 -0.28 6.25
N PHE A 78 -16.73 0.06 4.98
CA PHE A 78 -17.74 -0.14 3.93
C PHE A 78 -18.04 -1.61 3.66
N HIS A 79 -17.05 -2.50 3.78
CA HIS A 79 -17.27 -3.94 3.66
C HIS A 79 -18.20 -4.48 4.77
N VAL A 80 -17.95 -4.06 6.01
CA VAL A 80 -18.76 -4.46 7.17
C VAL A 80 -20.18 -3.90 7.05
N LEU A 81 -20.32 -2.63 6.66
CA LEU A 81 -21.63 -2.02 6.41
C LEU A 81 -22.40 -2.78 5.32
N HIS A 82 -21.75 -3.05 4.19
CA HIS A 82 -22.32 -3.87 3.12
C HIS A 82 -22.86 -5.21 3.63
N ARG A 83 -22.07 -5.93 4.46
CA ARG A 83 -22.50 -7.22 5.03
C ARG A 83 -23.70 -7.11 5.96
N LYS A 84 -23.86 -5.99 6.70
CA LYS A 84 -25.01 -5.76 7.59
C LYS A 84 -26.26 -5.25 6.87
N THR A 85 -26.11 -4.69 5.67
CA THR A 85 -27.22 -4.20 4.83
C THR A 85 -27.74 -5.22 3.81
N LYS A 86 -27.18 -6.44 3.81
CA LYS A 86 -27.70 -7.58 3.06
C LYS A 86 -28.74 -8.32 3.88
#